data_AF-S7RL14-F1
#
_entry.id   AF-S7RL14-F1
#
_cell.length_a   1.000
_cell.length_b   1.000
_cell.length_c   1.000
_cell.angle_alpha   90.00
_cell.angle_beta   90.00
_cell.angle_gamma   90.00
#
_symmetry.space_group_name_H-M   'P 1'
#
loop_
_entity.id
_entity.type
_entity.pdbx_description
1 polymer ?
#
loop_
_entity_poly.entity_id
_entity_poly.type
_entity_poly.pdbx_seq_one_letter_code
_entity_poly.pdbx_strand_id
1 'polypeptide(L)'
;HKIDLAIAWRFEKIILGAYQWLSEQYEEGDRIYLFGFSRGAYQVRALSAMIDKIGLIHKGNQAQIPFPSSAPTDRTKTDQDPTSTLPTAEESVGRFKETFSRNVKVHFIGAWDTVSSVGLFRGKDAPFTACGMNHVCRFRHALALDERRVKFQPEYVHGGRHYGPGKEPSPITAKTGSRKRPVPRVKEVWFAGTHSDIGGGNINNIKLNHSGPPFRWMSYEATQAGVRLKPF
;
A
#
# COMPACT_ATOMS: atom_id res chain seq x y z
N HIS A 1 -12.75 -12.76 -17.99
CA HIS A 1 -13.88 -13.04 -17.07
C HIS A 1 -13.59 -14.14 -16.03
N LYS A 2 -13.29 -15.41 -16.37
CA LYS A 2 -12.94 -16.44 -15.35
C LYS A 2 -11.55 -16.24 -14.71
N ILE A 3 -10.57 -15.85 -15.53
CA ILE A 3 -9.18 -15.60 -15.08
C ILE A 3 -9.13 -14.40 -14.13
N ASP A 4 -9.82 -13.31 -14.47
CA ASP A 4 -9.86 -12.11 -13.63
C ASP A 4 -10.51 -12.38 -12.27
N LEU A 5 -11.59 -13.18 -12.25
CA LEU A 5 -12.25 -13.60 -11.02
C LEU A 5 -11.33 -14.46 -10.14
N ALA A 6 -10.60 -15.41 -10.74
CA ALA A 6 -9.64 -16.23 -10.00
C ALA A 6 -8.48 -15.41 -9.42
N ILE A 7 -8.01 -14.41 -10.16
CA ILE A 7 -6.97 -13.49 -9.69
C ILE A 7 -7.51 -12.60 -8.56
N ALA A 8 -8.73 -12.08 -8.68
CA ALA A 8 -9.40 -11.32 -7.64
C ALA A 8 -9.55 -12.16 -6.37
N TRP A 9 -10.13 -13.35 -6.45
CA TRP A 9 -10.27 -14.26 -5.30
C TRP A 9 -8.94 -14.57 -4.61
N ARG A 10 -7.88 -14.83 -5.40
CA ARG A 10 -6.54 -15.06 -4.84
C ARG A 10 -5.99 -13.81 -4.17
N PHE A 11 -6.21 -12.64 -4.76
CA PHE A 11 -5.83 -11.35 -4.20
C PHE A 11 -6.52 -11.12 -2.84
N GLU A 12 -7.84 -11.31 -2.77
CA GLU A 12 -8.61 -11.17 -1.53
C GLU A 12 -8.08 -12.09 -0.43
N LYS A 13 -7.86 -13.37 -0.75
CA LYS A 13 -7.31 -14.35 0.20
C LYS A 13 -5.95 -13.95 0.76
N ILE A 14 -5.06 -13.39 -0.07
CA ILE A 14 -3.73 -12.93 0.36
C ILE A 14 -3.85 -11.73 1.31
N ILE A 15 -4.69 -10.74 0.96
CA ILE A 15 -4.88 -9.54 1.79
C ILE A 15 -5.51 -9.92 3.14
N LEU A 16 -6.57 -10.72 3.12
CA LEU A 16 -7.24 -11.19 4.32
C LEU A 16 -6.31 -12.00 5.21
N GLY A 17 -5.55 -12.94 4.64
CA GLY A 17 -4.59 -13.75 5.38
C GLY A 17 -3.50 -12.90 6.04
N ALA A 18 -2.96 -11.91 5.31
CA ALA A 18 -1.96 -11.00 5.85
C ALA A 18 -2.53 -10.09 6.95
N TYR A 19 -3.74 -9.55 6.76
CA TYR A 19 -4.43 -8.72 7.74
C TYR A 19 -4.74 -9.51 9.02
N GLN A 20 -5.27 -10.73 8.87
CA GLN A 20 -5.58 -11.63 9.98
C GLN A 20 -4.30 -11.98 10.76
N TRP A 21 -3.24 -12.38 10.07
CA TRP A 21 -1.96 -12.66 10.71
C TRP A 21 -1.44 -11.44 11.48
N LEU A 22 -1.47 -10.26 10.86
CA LEU A 22 -1.03 -9.04 11.50
C LEU A 22 -1.88 -8.72 12.75
N SER A 23 -3.19 -8.87 12.67
CA SER A 23 -4.09 -8.66 13.80
C SER A 23 -3.78 -9.60 14.97
N GLU A 24 -3.46 -10.86 14.67
CA GLU A 24 -3.16 -11.87 15.69
C GLU A 24 -1.80 -11.67 16.36
N GLN A 25 -0.83 -11.14 15.61
CA GLN A 25 0.56 -11.02 16.06
C GLN A 25 0.94 -9.63 16.55
N TYR A 26 0.18 -8.58 16.19
CA TYR A 26 0.52 -7.22 16.56
C TYR A 26 0.41 -7.00 18.07
N GLU A 27 1.48 -6.48 18.65
CA GLU A 27 1.57 -6.00 20.02
C GLU A 27 1.62 -4.46 20.04
N GLU A 28 1.16 -3.86 21.14
CA GLU A 28 1.15 -2.40 21.25
C GLU A 28 2.57 -1.83 21.18
N GLY A 29 2.77 -0.87 20.28
CA GLY A 29 4.09 -0.29 19.99
C GLY A 29 4.84 -0.91 18.81
N ASP A 30 4.32 -1.99 18.21
CA ASP A 30 4.92 -2.60 17.03
C ASP A 30 4.95 -1.65 15.83
N ARG A 31 6.02 -1.78 15.03
CA ARG A 31 6.18 -1.03 13.79
C ARG A 31 5.90 -1.91 12.59
N ILE A 32 4.90 -1.50 11.81
CA ILE A 32 4.48 -2.24 10.62
C ILE A 32 5.27 -1.74 9.40
N TYR A 33 6.01 -2.66 8.79
CA TYR A 33 6.75 -2.44 7.54
C TYR A 33 6.25 -3.40 6.47
N LEU A 34 5.83 -2.88 5.33
CA LEU A 34 5.31 -3.70 4.22
C LEU A 34 6.21 -3.55 2.99
N PHE A 35 6.45 -4.66 2.30
CA PHE A 35 7.30 -4.69 1.11
C PHE A 35 6.64 -5.50 0.01
N GLY A 36 6.70 -5.01 -1.22
CA GLY A 36 6.14 -5.73 -2.34
C GLY A 36 6.75 -5.32 -3.67
N PHE A 37 6.86 -6.29 -4.57
CA PHE A 37 7.25 -6.10 -5.96
C PHE A 37 6.07 -6.41 -6.88
N SER A 38 5.90 -5.65 -7.95
CA SER A 38 4.93 -5.94 -9.00
C SER A 38 3.50 -5.96 -8.44
N ARG A 39 2.77 -7.07 -8.65
CA ARG A 39 1.46 -7.32 -8.03
C ARG A 39 1.52 -7.38 -6.50
N GLY A 40 2.63 -7.83 -5.93
CA GLY A 40 2.86 -7.82 -4.48
C GLY A 40 2.93 -6.40 -3.93
N ALA A 41 3.48 -5.45 -4.69
CA ALA A 41 3.50 -4.03 -4.32
C ALA A 41 2.07 -3.46 -4.24
N TYR A 42 1.23 -3.86 -5.19
CA TYR A 42 -0.19 -3.51 -5.20
C TYR A 42 -0.93 -4.10 -3.98
N GLN A 43 -0.64 -5.36 -3.64
CA GLN A 43 -1.20 -6.02 -2.46
C GLN A 43 -0.85 -5.30 -1.16
N VAL A 44 0.42 -4.95 -0.92
CA VAL A 44 0.80 -4.27 0.32
C VAL A 44 0.21 -2.86 0.42
N ARG A 45 0.01 -2.17 -0.71
CA ARG A 45 -0.71 -0.89 -0.75
C ARG A 45 -2.17 -1.07 -0.33
N ALA A 46 -2.86 -2.04 -0.91
CA ALA A 46 -4.25 -2.34 -0.55
C ALA A 46 -4.40 -2.75 0.92
N LEU A 47 -3.51 -3.62 1.42
CA LEU A 47 -3.46 -3.98 2.84
C LEU A 47 -3.30 -2.75 3.74
N SER A 48 -2.40 -1.83 3.37
CA SER A 48 -2.17 -0.62 4.17
C SER A 48 -3.39 0.29 4.24
N ALA A 49 -4.15 0.42 3.15
CA ALA A 49 -5.34 1.25 3.13
C ALA A 49 -6.54 0.54 3.79
N MET A 50 -6.58 -0.79 3.78
CA MET A 50 -7.52 -1.54 4.63
C MET A 50 -7.24 -1.24 6.10
N ILE A 51 -5.99 -1.33 6.54
CA ILE A 51 -5.59 -0.98 7.93
C ILE A 51 -5.97 0.47 8.26
N ASP A 52 -5.76 1.42 7.35
CA ASP A 52 -6.16 2.81 7.58
C ASP A 52 -7.68 2.98 7.68
N LYS A 53 -8.43 2.35 6.76
CA LYS A 53 -9.88 2.51 6.67
C LYS A 53 -10.61 1.85 7.83
N ILE A 54 -10.31 0.59 8.13
CA ILE A 54 -11.06 -0.20 9.12
C ILE A 54 -10.31 -0.35 10.46
N GLY A 55 -9.06 0.09 10.56
CA GLY A 55 -8.19 -0.18 11.71
C GLY A 55 -7.59 -1.58 11.65
N LEU A 56 -6.89 -1.99 12.71
CA LEU A 56 -6.46 -3.37 12.90
C LEU A 56 -7.30 -4.00 14.01
N ILE A 57 -8.04 -5.07 13.73
CA ILE A 57 -8.93 -5.65 14.74
C ILE A 57 -8.14 -6.23 15.93
N HIS A 58 -8.84 -6.44 17.04
CA HIS A 58 -8.28 -7.16 18.18
C HIS A 58 -8.11 -8.66 17.89
N LYS A 59 -7.08 -9.23 18.51
CA LYS A 59 -6.79 -10.66 18.47
C LYS A 59 -8.04 -11.49 18.80
N GLY A 60 -8.32 -12.54 18.03
CA GLY A 60 -9.47 -13.43 18.22
C GLY A 60 -10.76 -13.00 17.50
N ASN A 61 -10.85 -11.78 16.98
CA ASN A 61 -12.07 -11.27 16.32
C ASN A 61 -12.09 -11.52 14.80
N GLN A 62 -11.43 -12.57 14.33
CA GLN A 62 -11.19 -12.82 12.89
C GLN A 62 -12.48 -12.93 12.06
N ALA A 63 -13.56 -13.45 12.66
CA ALA A 63 -14.87 -13.56 12.03
C ALA A 63 -15.52 -12.19 11.73
N GLN A 64 -15.03 -11.12 12.38
CA GLN A 64 -15.56 -9.77 12.24
C GLN A 64 -14.80 -8.95 11.19
N ILE A 65 -13.75 -9.48 10.55
CA ILE A 65 -12.98 -8.74 9.52
C ILE A 65 -13.95 -8.36 8.39
N PRO A 66 -14.31 -7.08 8.25
CA PRO A 66 -15.23 -6.67 7.20
C PRO A 66 -14.44 -6.68 5.91
N PHE A 67 -14.73 -7.65 5.02
CA PHE A 67 -14.12 -7.59 3.70
C PHE A 67 -14.84 -6.53 2.87
N PRO A 68 -14.12 -5.64 2.17
CA PRO A 68 -14.76 -4.50 1.54
C PRO A 68 -15.57 -4.81 0.29
N SER A 69 -15.76 -6.08 -0.09
CA SER A 69 -16.72 -6.44 -1.14
C SER A 69 -18.17 -6.06 -0.79
N SER A 70 -18.44 -5.74 0.48
CA SER A 70 -19.70 -5.18 0.97
C SER A 70 -19.67 -3.67 1.22
N ALA A 71 -18.51 -3.02 1.12
CA ALA A 71 -18.43 -1.57 1.20
C ALA A 71 -18.84 -1.02 -0.17
N PRO A 72 -19.94 -0.25 -0.30
CA PRO A 72 -20.31 0.35 -1.56
C PRO A 72 -19.10 1.10 -2.11
N THR A 73 -18.61 0.69 -3.28
CA THR A 73 -17.72 1.52 -4.08
C THR A 73 -18.48 2.80 -4.33
N ASP A 74 -18.06 3.88 -3.69
CA ASP A 74 -18.63 5.20 -3.88
C ASP A 74 -18.55 5.56 -5.36
N ARG A 75 -19.68 5.36 -6.08
CA ARG A 75 -20.01 5.87 -7.42
C ARG A 75 -21.41 5.46 -7.88
N THR A 76 -22.39 5.69 -7.02
CA THR A 76 -23.73 6.12 -7.50
C THR A 76 -24.15 7.29 -6.64
N LYS A 77 -23.74 8.50 -7.04
CA LYS A 77 -24.43 9.74 -6.69
C LYS A 77 -25.81 9.77 -7.39
N THR A 78 -26.63 8.78 -7.11
CA THR A 78 -28.03 8.73 -7.54
C THR A 78 -28.82 8.30 -6.32
N ASP A 79 -29.60 9.25 -5.82
CA ASP A 79 -30.67 9.11 -4.84
C ASP A 79 -30.23 8.94 -3.38
N GLN A 80 -29.62 10.00 -2.82
CA GLN A 80 -29.79 10.26 -1.40
C GLN A 80 -31.23 10.75 -1.17
N ASP A 81 -32.07 9.85 -0.69
CA ASP A 81 -33.32 10.22 -0.03
C ASP A 81 -32.97 10.95 1.28
N PRO A 82 -33.24 12.27 1.41
CA PRO A 82 -32.90 13.06 2.60
C PRO A 82 -33.66 12.62 3.87
N THR A 83 -34.57 11.65 3.76
CA THR A 83 -35.35 11.09 4.87
C THR A 83 -34.81 9.76 5.41
N SER A 84 -33.74 9.20 4.83
CA SER A 84 -33.11 7.97 5.34
C SER A 84 -32.35 8.22 6.65
N THR A 85 -32.81 7.60 7.73
CA THR A 85 -32.13 7.58 9.05
C THR A 85 -31.08 6.46 9.16
N LEU A 86 -30.86 5.69 8.10
CA LEU A 86 -29.85 4.64 8.08
C LEU A 86 -28.44 5.25 7.98
N PRO A 87 -27.49 4.80 8.81
CA PRO A 87 -26.14 5.31 8.78
C PRO A 87 -25.45 4.97 7.45
N THR A 88 -24.68 5.92 6.94
CA THR A 88 -23.88 5.76 5.73
C THR A 88 -22.84 4.64 5.90
N ALA A 89 -22.32 4.14 4.78
CA ALA A 89 -21.25 3.14 4.80
C ALA A 89 -19.99 3.64 5.53
N GLU A 90 -19.69 4.94 5.44
CA GLU A 90 -18.56 5.57 6.11
C GLU A 90 -18.76 5.65 7.62
N GLU A 91 -19.95 6.06 8.09
CA GLU A 91 -20.28 6.08 9.52
C GLU A 91 -20.30 4.68 10.15
N SER A 92 -20.71 3.67 9.37
CA SER A 92 -20.69 2.28 9.81
C SER A 92 -19.26 1.74 9.94
N VAL A 93 -18.39 2.07 8.99
CA VAL A 93 -16.95 1.75 9.06
C VAL A 93 -16.26 2.49 10.20
N GLY A 94 -16.60 3.77 10.43
CA GLY A 94 -16.07 4.56 11.54
C GLY A 94 -16.39 3.94 12.89
N ARG A 95 -17.67 3.60 13.12
CA ARG A 95 -18.10 2.92 14.35
C ARG A 95 -17.49 1.54 14.51
N PHE A 96 -17.33 0.79 13.41
CA PHE A 96 -16.63 -0.49 13.44
C PHE A 96 -15.18 -0.32 13.90
N LYS A 97 -14.46 0.64 13.31
CA LYS A 97 -13.06 0.93 13.66
C LYS A 97 -12.92 1.33 15.12
N GLU A 98 -13.82 2.16 15.62
CA GLU A 98 -13.83 2.59 17.03
C GLU A 98 -14.12 1.44 18.01
N THR A 99 -15.02 0.52 17.64
CA THR A 99 -15.50 -0.53 18.54
C THR A 99 -14.58 -1.76 18.56
N PHE A 100 -14.10 -2.19 17.39
CA PHE A 100 -13.45 -3.50 17.23
C PHE A 100 -11.97 -3.43 16.89
N SER A 101 -11.44 -2.24 16.65
CA SER A 101 -10.08 -2.06 16.13
C SER A 101 -9.23 -1.12 16.96
N ARG A 102 -7.92 -1.39 16.90
CA ARG A 102 -6.85 -0.51 17.40
C ARG A 102 -6.39 0.41 16.29
N ASN A 103 -6.07 1.63 16.68
CA ASN A 103 -5.55 2.64 15.79
C ASN A 103 -4.05 2.43 15.56
N VAL A 104 -3.71 1.67 14.53
CA VAL A 104 -2.32 1.38 14.15
C VAL A 104 -1.94 2.13 12.88
N LYS A 105 -0.66 2.46 12.72
CA LYS A 105 -0.13 3.10 11.52
C LYS A 105 0.90 2.23 10.83
N VAL A 106 0.82 2.18 9.51
CA VAL A 106 1.89 1.58 8.69
C VAL A 106 3.07 2.56 8.64
N HIS A 107 4.23 2.10 9.11
CA HIS A 107 5.41 2.93 9.31
C HIS A 107 6.23 3.08 8.02
N PHE A 108 6.30 2.03 7.21
CA PHE A 108 6.99 2.05 5.93
C PHE A 108 6.32 1.13 4.92
N ILE A 109 6.23 1.60 3.68
CA ILE A 109 5.94 0.75 2.53
C ILE A 109 7.05 0.91 1.50
N GLY A 110 7.70 -0.19 1.16
CA GLY A 110 8.65 -0.30 0.06
C GLY A 110 8.03 -1.03 -1.12
N ALA A 111 7.80 -0.32 -2.22
CA ALA A 111 7.26 -0.84 -3.45
C ALA A 111 8.32 -0.87 -4.55
N TRP A 112 8.40 -1.97 -5.29
CA TRP A 112 9.12 -2.05 -6.56
C TRP A 112 8.13 -2.24 -7.69
N ASP A 113 8.15 -1.31 -8.64
CA ASP A 113 7.45 -1.29 -9.92
C ASP A 113 6.03 -1.87 -9.86
N THR A 114 5.16 -1.18 -9.13
CA THR A 114 3.80 -1.66 -8.85
C THR A 114 3.00 -1.80 -10.14
N VAL A 115 2.41 -2.98 -10.38
CA VAL A 115 1.48 -3.20 -11.49
C VAL A 115 0.13 -3.66 -10.95
N SER A 116 -0.95 -3.25 -11.61
CA SER A 116 -2.30 -3.61 -11.17
C SER A 116 -2.50 -5.13 -11.16
N SER A 117 -3.13 -5.62 -10.10
CA SER A 117 -3.40 -7.05 -9.90
C SER A 117 -4.74 -7.50 -10.47
N VAL A 118 -5.65 -6.59 -10.83
CA VAL A 118 -6.99 -6.94 -11.31
C VAL A 118 -7.05 -6.70 -12.82
N GLY A 119 -7.26 -7.78 -13.58
CA GLY A 119 -7.03 -7.85 -15.02
C GLY A 119 -7.75 -6.77 -15.84
N LEU A 120 -7.01 -6.22 -16.82
CA LEU A 120 -7.41 -5.36 -17.95
C LEU A 120 -8.30 -4.12 -17.72
N PHE A 121 -8.90 -3.91 -16.55
CA PHE A 121 -9.67 -2.70 -16.23
C PHE A 121 -8.77 -1.66 -15.58
N ARG A 122 -7.93 -1.03 -16.40
CA ARG A 122 -7.29 0.24 -16.03
C ARG A 122 -8.37 1.31 -15.89
N GLY A 123 -8.36 2.04 -14.77
CA GLY A 123 -9.13 3.29 -14.64
C GLY A 123 -10.40 3.25 -13.79
N LYS A 124 -10.73 2.11 -13.16
CA LYS A 124 -11.60 2.16 -11.96
C LYS A 124 -10.67 2.24 -10.76
N ASP A 125 -10.78 3.33 -10.01
CA ASP A 125 -10.06 3.54 -8.75
C ASP A 125 -10.28 2.29 -7.91
N ALA A 126 -9.30 1.39 -7.94
CA ALA A 126 -9.45 0.17 -7.21
C ALA A 126 -9.56 0.57 -5.75
N PRO A 127 -10.60 0.11 -5.06
CA PRO A 127 -10.77 0.48 -3.68
C PRO A 127 -9.46 0.09 -2.98
N PHE A 128 -8.95 0.97 -2.11
CA PHE A 128 -7.71 0.77 -1.33
C PHE A 128 -6.36 1.22 -1.93
N THR A 129 -6.21 1.65 -3.20
CA THR A 129 -4.87 2.09 -3.69
C THR A 129 -4.74 3.54 -4.15
N ALA A 130 -5.87 4.23 -4.38
CA ALA A 130 -5.91 5.56 -5.00
C ALA A 130 -5.83 6.77 -4.02
N CYS A 131 -5.71 6.56 -2.71
CA CYS A 131 -5.69 7.64 -1.71
C CYS A 131 -4.34 8.37 -1.55
N GLY A 132 -3.38 8.12 -2.44
CA GLY A 132 -2.09 8.81 -2.41
C GLY A 132 -1.14 8.37 -1.30
N MET A 133 -1.43 7.28 -0.59
CA MET A 133 -0.61 6.71 0.49
C MET A 133 -0.27 7.70 1.63
N ASN A 134 -1.12 8.72 1.83
CA ASN A 134 -0.89 9.77 2.83
C ASN A 134 -1.11 9.29 4.27
N HIS A 135 -1.83 8.18 4.47
CA HIS A 135 -2.01 7.50 5.76
C HIS A 135 -0.75 6.81 6.27
N VAL A 136 0.18 6.46 5.38
CA VAL A 136 1.43 5.77 5.71
C VAL A 136 2.45 6.77 6.21
N CYS A 137 3.26 6.41 7.21
CA CYS A 137 4.35 7.28 7.65
C CYS A 137 5.38 7.48 6.54
N ARG A 138 5.83 6.45 5.82
CA ARG A 138 6.70 6.64 4.66
C ARG A 138 6.37 5.66 3.55
N PHE A 139 6.20 6.17 2.35
CA PHE A 139 5.99 5.39 1.15
C PHE A 139 7.14 5.62 0.17
N ARG A 140 7.72 4.54 -0.35
CA ARG A 140 8.82 4.54 -1.30
C ARG A 140 8.51 3.61 -2.45
N HIS A 141 8.66 4.11 -3.67
CA HIS A 141 8.38 3.37 -4.88
C HIS A 141 9.53 3.50 -5.86
N ALA A 142 10.18 2.38 -6.17
CA ALA A 142 11.15 2.29 -7.25
C ALA A 142 10.43 1.93 -8.54
N LEU A 143 10.55 2.76 -9.58
CA LEU A 143 9.87 2.61 -10.87
C LEU A 143 10.86 2.20 -11.96
N ALA A 144 10.42 1.34 -12.88
CA ALA A 144 11.21 0.93 -14.05
C ALA A 144 11.09 1.95 -15.18
N LEU A 145 12.21 2.57 -15.56
CA LEU A 145 12.26 3.55 -16.65
C LEU A 145 12.07 2.91 -18.03
N ASP A 146 12.63 1.71 -18.23
CA ASP A 146 12.73 1.07 -19.54
C ASP A 146 11.65 0.01 -19.79
N GLU A 147 10.66 -0.14 -18.88
CA GLU A 147 9.55 -1.08 -19.06
C GLU A 147 8.53 -0.55 -20.08
N ARG A 148 8.42 -1.24 -21.22
CA ARG A 148 7.59 -0.82 -22.36
C ARG A 148 6.36 -1.70 -22.58
N ARG A 149 6.23 -2.82 -21.87
CA ARG A 149 5.09 -3.73 -22.06
C ARG A 149 3.84 -3.08 -21.51
N VAL A 150 2.81 -2.97 -22.36
CA VAL A 150 1.52 -2.37 -21.97
C VAL A 150 0.96 -3.00 -20.70
N LYS A 151 1.07 -4.32 -20.51
CA LYS A 151 0.56 -5.00 -19.31
C LYS A 151 1.32 -4.69 -18.02
N PHE A 152 2.46 -4.02 -18.09
CA PHE A 152 3.36 -3.71 -16.98
C PHE A 152 3.49 -2.20 -16.73
N GLN A 153 2.66 -1.34 -17.34
CA GLN A 153 2.69 0.08 -16.97
C GLN A 153 2.44 0.23 -15.46
N PRO A 154 3.26 1.03 -14.78
CA PRO A 154 3.23 1.13 -13.34
C PRO A 154 2.00 1.89 -12.85
N GLU A 155 1.55 1.54 -11.64
CA GLU A 155 0.53 2.27 -10.91
C GLU A 155 1.20 3.29 -9.98
N TYR A 156 1.17 4.55 -10.38
CA TYR A 156 1.67 5.66 -9.57
C TYR A 156 0.83 5.87 -8.31
N VAL A 157 1.41 6.53 -7.31
CA VAL A 157 0.72 6.84 -6.04
C VAL A 157 -0.51 7.72 -6.24
N HIS A 158 -0.42 8.70 -7.15
CA HIS A 158 -1.52 9.62 -7.49
C HIS A 158 -2.10 9.36 -8.88
N GLY A 159 -1.92 8.16 -9.44
CA GLY A 159 -2.37 7.85 -10.79
C GLY A 159 -1.76 8.77 -11.87
N GLY A 160 -0.54 9.26 -11.64
CA GLY A 160 0.18 10.18 -12.52
C GLY A 160 -0.25 11.65 -12.40
N ARG A 161 -1.12 11.99 -11.45
CA ARG A 161 -1.52 13.38 -11.21
C ARG A 161 -0.48 14.09 -10.34
N HIS A 162 -0.08 15.28 -10.77
CA HIS A 162 0.72 16.18 -9.95
C HIS A 162 -0.18 16.90 -8.93
N TYR A 163 0.36 17.17 -7.74
CA TYR A 163 -0.26 18.12 -6.84
C TYR A 163 -0.27 19.50 -7.49
N GLY A 164 -1.41 20.17 -7.45
CA GLY A 164 -1.45 21.60 -7.76
C GLY A 164 -0.60 22.39 -6.74
N PRO A 165 -0.14 23.59 -7.08
CA PRO A 165 0.64 24.44 -6.17
C PRO A 165 -0.05 24.55 -4.80
N GLY A 166 0.69 24.29 -3.72
CA GLY A 166 0.18 24.40 -2.34
C GLY A 166 -0.69 23.25 -1.83
N LYS A 167 -0.95 22.20 -2.64
CA LYS A 167 -1.69 21.00 -2.21
C LYS A 167 -0.80 19.82 -1.85
N GLU A 168 0.52 20.02 -1.80
CA GLU A 168 1.46 18.95 -1.44
C GLU A 168 1.26 18.51 0.02
N PRO A 169 1.34 17.19 0.28
CA PRO A 169 1.23 16.67 1.63
C PRO A 169 2.40 17.18 2.47
N SER A 170 2.10 17.65 3.68
CA SER A 170 3.12 18.21 4.56
C SER A 170 4.27 17.23 4.78
N PRO A 171 5.54 17.68 4.60
CA PRO A 171 6.69 16.82 4.77
C PRO A 171 6.79 16.36 6.23
N ILE A 172 7.34 15.17 6.42
CA ILE A 172 7.53 14.58 7.74
C ILE A 172 8.86 15.05 8.28
N THR A 173 8.89 15.40 9.55
CA THR A 173 10.15 15.74 10.21
C THR A 173 10.89 14.46 10.58
N ALA A 174 11.97 14.13 9.88
CA ALA A 174 12.87 13.05 10.27
C ALA A 174 13.96 13.59 11.19
N LYS A 175 14.18 12.94 12.34
CA LYS A 175 15.36 13.16 13.19
C LYS A 175 16.52 12.35 12.62
N THR A 176 17.55 13.01 12.10
CA THR A 176 18.81 12.39 11.70
C THR A 176 19.91 13.01 12.56
N GLY A 177 20.30 12.31 13.63
CA GLY A 177 21.15 12.88 14.69
C GLY A 177 20.47 14.05 15.40
N SER A 178 21.20 15.16 15.59
CA SER A 178 20.70 16.40 16.22
C SER A 178 19.92 17.33 15.28
N ARG A 179 19.89 17.07 13.97
CA ARG A 179 19.20 17.92 12.98
C ARG A 179 17.85 17.33 12.58
N LYS A 180 16.81 18.17 12.63
CA LYS A 180 15.47 17.89 12.07
C LYS A 180 15.48 18.31 10.60
N ARG A 181 15.19 17.37 9.69
CA ARG A 181 15.05 17.69 8.26
C ARG A 181 13.65 17.30 7.77
N PRO A 182 13.00 18.14 6.94
CA PRO A 182 11.78 17.75 6.26
C PRO A 182 12.10 16.66 5.23
N VAL A 183 11.37 15.55 5.29
CA VAL A 183 11.47 14.44 4.36
C VAL A 183 10.09 14.18 3.77
N PRO A 184 9.95 14.05 2.45
CA PRO A 184 8.65 13.78 1.85
C PRO A 184 8.14 12.41 2.30
N ARG A 185 6.83 12.38 2.59
CA ARG A 185 6.11 11.17 2.99
C ARG A 185 6.15 10.13 1.88
N VAL A 186 5.87 10.57 0.65
CA VAL A 186 5.87 9.77 -0.57
C VAL A 186 7.13 10.11 -1.38
N LYS A 187 7.85 9.09 -1.86
CA LYS A 187 8.87 9.27 -2.92
C LYS A 187 8.68 8.19 -3.97
N GLU A 188 8.56 8.61 -5.23
CA GLU A 188 8.64 7.74 -6.40
C GLU A 188 9.94 8.08 -7.14
N VAL A 189 10.77 7.08 -7.40
CA VAL A 189 12.10 7.26 -8.01
C VAL A 189 12.25 6.30 -9.18
N TRP A 190 12.63 6.84 -10.32
CA TRP A 190 12.87 6.09 -11.55
C TRP A 190 14.29 5.54 -11.57
N PHE A 191 14.41 4.29 -11.96
CA PHE A 191 15.67 3.59 -12.13
C PHE A 191 15.76 3.04 -13.55
N ALA A 192 16.96 3.06 -14.12
CA ALA A 192 17.22 2.40 -15.40
C ALA A 192 17.00 0.88 -15.27
N GLY A 193 16.40 0.29 -16.30
CA GLY A 193 16.03 -1.11 -16.36
C GLY A 193 14.53 -1.35 -16.55
N THR A 194 14.22 -2.60 -16.85
CA THR A 194 12.87 -3.15 -17.01
C THR A 194 12.27 -3.57 -15.66
N HIS A 195 11.00 -3.98 -15.63
CA HIS A 195 10.28 -4.38 -14.43
C HIS A 195 11.07 -5.32 -13.50
N SER A 196 11.70 -6.33 -14.09
CA SER A 196 12.47 -7.36 -13.38
C SER A 196 13.90 -6.92 -13.04
N ASP A 197 14.42 -5.83 -13.62
CA ASP A 197 15.68 -5.21 -13.18
C ASP A 197 15.46 -4.41 -11.89
N ILE A 198 14.23 -3.90 -11.69
CA ILE A 198 13.85 -3.14 -10.50
C ILE A 198 13.49 -4.06 -9.34
N GLY A 199 12.62 -5.04 -9.58
CA GLY A 199 12.20 -5.99 -8.54
C GLY A 199 13.11 -7.20 -8.34
N GLY A 200 14.05 -7.41 -9.27
CA GLY A 200 14.81 -8.66 -9.37
C GLY A 200 14.07 -9.76 -10.13
N GLY A 201 14.81 -10.83 -10.45
CA GLY A 201 14.28 -12.01 -11.14
C GLY A 201 14.67 -12.15 -12.61
N ASN A 202 15.36 -11.18 -13.21
CA ASN A 202 15.91 -11.31 -14.58
C ASN A 202 17.13 -12.23 -14.67
N ILE A 203 17.90 -12.34 -13.58
CA ILE A 203 19.14 -13.13 -13.55
C ILE A 203 19.08 -14.03 -12.33
N ASN A 204 19.52 -15.29 -12.48
CA ASN A 204 19.69 -16.20 -11.36
C ASN A 204 20.68 -15.62 -10.35
N ASN A 205 20.14 -15.13 -9.25
CA ASN A 205 20.92 -14.49 -8.20
C ASN A 205 21.20 -15.46 -7.05
N ILE A 206 21.91 -16.55 -7.36
CA ILE A 206 22.17 -17.66 -6.42
C ILE A 206 22.93 -17.17 -5.19
N LYS A 207 23.83 -16.19 -5.37
CA LYS A 207 24.60 -15.57 -4.30
C LYS A 207 23.82 -14.50 -3.52
N LEU A 208 22.53 -14.28 -3.86
CA LEU A 208 21.72 -13.17 -3.34
C LEU A 208 22.49 -11.86 -3.39
N ASN A 209 23.17 -11.54 -4.51
CA ASN A 209 23.86 -10.27 -4.64
C ASN A 209 22.86 -9.11 -4.58
N HIS A 210 22.94 -8.30 -3.53
CA HIS A 210 22.04 -7.18 -3.22
C HIS A 210 22.50 -5.85 -3.84
N SER A 211 23.38 -5.88 -4.84
CA SER A 211 24.06 -4.68 -5.36
C SER A 211 23.23 -3.82 -6.32
N GLY A 212 22.03 -4.25 -6.69
CA GLY A 212 21.15 -3.50 -7.58
C GLY A 212 20.85 -2.09 -7.02
N PRO A 213 21.01 -1.02 -7.83
CA PRO A 213 20.70 0.35 -7.39
C PRO A 213 19.31 0.52 -6.74
N PRO A 214 18.22 -0.09 -7.27
CA PRO A 214 16.88 0.01 -6.67
C PRO A 214 16.81 -0.62 -5.27
N PHE A 215 17.43 -1.79 -5.07
CA PHE A 215 17.45 -2.47 -3.78
C PHE A 215 18.27 -1.70 -2.74
N ARG A 216 19.44 -1.18 -3.13
CA ARG A 216 20.29 -0.35 -2.25
C ARG A 216 19.58 0.92 -1.82
N TRP A 217 18.92 1.61 -2.76
CA TRP A 217 18.12 2.79 -2.45
C TRP A 217 16.98 2.47 -1.48
N MET A 218 16.22 1.41 -1.74
CA MET A 218 15.12 1.01 -0.85
C MET A 218 15.63 0.64 0.54
N SER A 219 16.73 -0.11 0.61
CA SER A 219 17.38 -0.50 1.87
C SER A 219 17.80 0.72 2.70
N TYR A 220 18.37 1.72 2.04
CA TYR A 220 18.70 2.99 2.67
C TYR A 220 17.44 3.72 3.19
N GLU A 221 16.40 3.88 2.38
CA GLU A 221 15.18 4.56 2.82
C GLU A 221 14.45 3.80 3.96
N ALA A 222 14.47 2.47 3.92
CA ALA A 222 13.89 1.61 4.95
C ALA A 222 14.66 1.69 6.27
N THR A 223 15.99 1.65 6.23
CA THR A 223 16.84 1.80 7.44
C THR A 223 16.66 3.17 8.08
N GLN A 224 16.51 4.23 7.28
CA GLN A 224 16.16 5.55 7.80
C GLN A 224 14.77 5.59 8.47
N ALA A 225 13.87 4.67 8.13
CA ALA A 225 12.56 4.48 8.77
C ALA A 225 12.60 3.58 10.02
N GLY A 226 13.76 3.00 10.33
CA GLY A 226 13.95 2.13 11.49
C GLY A 226 13.88 0.64 11.18
N VAL A 227 13.86 0.24 9.90
CA VAL A 227 14.01 -1.17 9.50
C VAL A 227 15.43 -1.62 9.80
N ARG A 228 15.58 -2.75 10.50
CA ARG A 228 16.88 -3.36 10.79
C ARG A 228 17.20 -4.37 9.71
N LEU A 229 18.29 -4.14 8.98
CA LEU A 229 18.79 -5.05 7.96
C LEU A 229 20.04 -5.74 8.48
N LYS A 230 20.25 -7.00 8.08
CA LYS A 230 21.55 -7.65 8.26
C LYS A 230 22.58 -6.93 7.36
N PRO A 231 23.82 -6.71 7.82
CA PRO A 231 24.88 -6.20 6.97
C PRO A 231 25.08 -7.09 5.74
N PHE A 232 25.36 -6.48 4.59
CA PHE A 232 25.64 -7.14 3.32
C PHE A 232 26.75 -6.41 2.57
#